data_AF-A0A1W2G740-F1
#
_entry.id   AF-A0A1W2G740-F1
#
_cell.length_a   1.000
_cell.length_b   1.000
_cell.length_c   1.000
_cell.angle_alpha   90.00
_cell.angle_beta   90.00
_cell.angle_gamma   90.00
#
_symmetry.space_group_name_H-M   'P 1'
#
loop_
_entity.id
_entity.type
_entity.pdbx_description
1 polymer ?
#
loop_
_entity_poly.entity_id
_entity_poly.type
_entity_poly.pdbx_seq_one_letter_code
_entity_poly.pdbx_strand_id
1 'polypeptide(L)'
;MKLKIFIYLFCFLFASRAWSQTDGYISISSKILNEEGEPISFAHLLVKGKNLGGITNQDGFFSYKIPEEYLEDTLVVSSIGLASLELPIKELTASKTPEYIMVEQAIELEGITIYAPAKLLQKAFESFSSQVPQTSYYKCSGVYTITSEENETYTLFEQLVFDVYYRGEQDDPGMDILAHRRSIDYSMFPVLYSQKSQSHMFSVSGEILGLPVFKRINSKQDKLDGLELKITDILELDGQQVYVITEFAKGADNFIHEYYRYYITEESNRLIKVSEILADFSLRPNERMTNSGKYNNDLIETRHSYWLAEVNGQMRITEGERVFKWLNVERLTGNLLKVHKETAHTQLYDFEDLDVQPQKFPSRLKLPDDTPYDEPFWNAWDSKRDFKFDERVQRDLTAYLSLKSQFAQTNGLIKLTQSMREETFNKKDQRKQTEVSNTEQFIEDLLSNNYNSGFAPDLGWEDIPALMEIVNSNEILTNFPRNILGRYYVDQCQAGIVAMWLIDSIRKNEGKKPRKAWYISPFPILQSEVDTRQISEFMSQGNRANVMIKNTEEKLNQAHESFVSWWTIAQQMNPNKAKRINPLADSDLKWMGL
;
A
#
# COMPACT_ATOMS: atom_id res chain seq x y z
N MET A 1 -35.01 14.89 36.36
CA MET A 1 -34.74 15.80 35.23
C MET A 1 -33.25 15.94 34.91
N LYS A 2 -32.36 16.12 35.91
CA LYS A 2 -30.91 16.32 35.69
C LYS A 2 -30.19 15.16 34.97
N LEU A 3 -30.65 13.92 35.17
CA LEU A 3 -30.05 12.74 34.53
C LEU A 3 -30.35 12.63 33.01
N LYS A 4 -31.55 13.08 32.57
CA LYS A 4 -31.92 13.02 31.15
C LYS A 4 -31.14 14.04 30.31
N ILE A 5 -30.89 15.23 30.85
CA ILE A 5 -30.08 16.27 30.18
C ILE A 5 -28.61 15.80 30.04
N PHE A 6 -28.08 15.08 31.03
CA PHE A 6 -26.73 14.53 30.97
C PHE A 6 -26.62 13.44 29.89
N ILE A 7 -27.65 12.61 29.72
CA ILE A 7 -27.72 11.58 28.68
C ILE A 7 -27.78 12.21 27.28
N TYR A 8 -28.59 13.25 27.07
CA TYR A 8 -28.64 13.93 25.77
C TYR A 8 -27.35 14.68 25.43
N LEU A 9 -26.66 15.27 26.42
CA LEU A 9 -25.34 15.90 26.21
C LEU A 9 -24.25 14.85 25.90
N PHE A 10 -24.35 13.67 26.52
CA PHE A 10 -23.46 12.54 26.27
C PHE A 10 -23.68 11.92 24.88
N CYS A 11 -24.92 11.85 24.40
CA CYS A 11 -25.23 11.39 23.05
C CYS A 11 -24.80 12.38 21.95
N PHE A 12 -24.82 13.69 22.21
CA PHE A 12 -24.40 14.69 21.22
C PHE A 12 -22.87 14.77 21.06
N LEU A 13 -22.10 14.37 22.08
CA LEU A 13 -20.63 14.31 22.03
C LEU A 13 -20.07 13.08 21.29
N PHE A 14 -20.91 12.07 21.03
CA PHE A 14 -20.52 10.85 20.30
C PHE A 14 -20.89 10.85 18.81
N ALA A 15 -21.68 11.82 18.34
CA ALA A 15 -22.17 11.86 16.96
C ALA A 15 -21.17 12.47 15.94
N SER A 16 -20.00 12.95 16.38
CA SER A 16 -19.14 13.77 15.51
C SER A 16 -17.69 13.30 15.40
N ARG A 17 -17.40 11.99 15.29
CA ARG A 17 -16.11 11.47 14.79
C ARG A 17 -16.24 10.08 14.18
N ALA A 18 -16.50 10.00 12.87
CA ALA A 18 -16.25 8.79 12.10
C ALA A 18 -16.05 9.13 10.60
N TRP A 19 -15.03 9.93 10.31
CA TRP A 19 -14.33 9.84 9.03
C TRP A 19 -12.94 9.30 9.39
N SER A 20 -12.59 8.13 8.86
CA SER A 20 -11.26 7.54 8.98
C SER A 20 -11.06 6.60 7.79
N GLN A 21 -10.02 6.87 7.02
CA GLN A 21 -9.68 6.28 5.72
C GLN A 21 -8.55 5.26 5.93
N THR A 22 -8.70 4.05 5.39
CA THR A 22 -7.64 3.04 5.38
C THR A 22 -6.62 3.34 4.28
N ASP A 23 -5.36 3.58 4.64
CA ASP A 23 -4.25 3.72 3.68
C ASP A 23 -3.84 2.37 3.06
N GLY A 24 -4.66 1.76 2.20
CA GLY A 24 -4.21 0.69 1.30
C GLY A 24 -3.27 1.22 0.23
N TYR A 25 -2.77 0.37 -0.67
CA TYR A 25 -2.11 0.82 -1.89
C TYR A 25 -2.81 0.17 -3.08
N ILE A 26 -3.15 0.98 -4.06
CA ILE A 26 -3.76 0.57 -5.31
C ILE A 26 -2.69 0.50 -6.40
N SER A 27 -2.70 -0.59 -7.17
CA SER A 27 -1.85 -0.67 -8.37
C SER A 27 -2.63 -0.09 -9.54
N ILE A 28 -2.09 0.95 -10.14
CA ILE A 28 -2.60 1.51 -11.39
C ILE A 28 -1.67 1.12 -12.54
N SER A 29 -2.25 0.88 -13.71
CA SER A 29 -1.45 0.60 -14.90
C SER A 29 -2.20 0.91 -16.18
N SER A 30 -1.55 1.55 -17.14
CA SER A 30 -2.15 1.88 -18.43
C SER A 30 -1.06 2.13 -19.48
N LYS A 31 -1.47 2.26 -20.73
CA LYS A 31 -0.60 2.64 -21.85
C LYS A 31 -1.04 3.98 -22.41
N ILE A 32 -0.09 4.85 -22.73
CA ILE A 32 -0.33 6.20 -23.25
C ILE A 32 0.14 6.25 -24.70
N LEU A 33 -0.75 6.68 -25.61
CA LEU A 33 -0.55 6.72 -27.06
C LEU A 33 -0.88 8.12 -27.62
N ASN A 34 -0.35 8.47 -28.78
CA ASN A 34 -0.80 9.64 -29.57
C ASN A 34 -1.99 9.28 -30.48
N GLU A 35 -2.51 10.24 -31.24
CA GLU A 35 -3.65 10.06 -32.16
C GLU A 35 -3.35 9.07 -33.29
N GLU A 36 -2.07 8.90 -33.64
CA GLU A 36 -1.56 7.94 -34.62
C GLU A 36 -1.43 6.51 -34.06
N GLY A 37 -1.65 6.32 -32.75
CA GLY A 37 -1.54 5.04 -32.05
C GLY A 37 -0.10 4.65 -31.70
N GLU A 38 0.85 5.57 -31.82
CA GLU A 38 2.25 5.40 -31.41
C GLU A 38 2.40 5.60 -29.89
N PRO A 39 3.28 4.83 -29.23
CA PRO A 39 3.47 4.94 -27.78
C PRO A 39 4.16 6.25 -27.38
N ILE A 40 3.57 6.96 -26.41
CA ILE A 40 4.19 8.15 -25.83
C ILE A 40 5.13 7.71 -24.72
N SER A 41 6.39 7.61 -25.08
CA SER A 41 7.47 7.27 -24.15
C SER A 41 7.75 8.40 -23.16
N PHE A 42 8.00 8.03 -21.90
CA PHE A 42 8.43 8.96 -20.86
C PHE A 42 7.45 10.11 -20.54
N ALA A 43 6.16 9.91 -20.81
CA ALA A 43 5.11 10.81 -20.36
C ALA A 43 5.11 10.88 -18.82
N HIS A 44 4.91 12.06 -18.27
CA HIS A 44 4.81 12.29 -16.85
C HIS A 44 3.51 11.74 -16.30
N LEU A 45 3.57 11.24 -15.08
CA LEU A 45 2.41 10.83 -14.30
C LEU A 45 2.53 11.56 -12.97
N LEU A 46 1.57 12.42 -12.66
CA LEU A 46 1.55 13.19 -11.42
C LEU A 46 0.18 13.08 -10.78
N VAL A 47 0.12 12.69 -9.52
CA VAL A 47 -1.13 12.82 -8.76
C VAL A 47 -1.33 14.30 -8.47
N LYS A 48 -2.46 14.85 -8.92
CA LYS A 48 -2.74 16.29 -8.88
C LYS A 48 -2.60 16.83 -7.46
N GLY A 49 -1.73 17.83 -7.29
CA GLY A 49 -1.45 18.44 -5.98
C GLY A 49 -0.62 17.61 -5.00
N LYS A 50 0.01 16.50 -5.44
CA LYS A 50 0.86 15.63 -4.62
C LYS A 50 2.24 15.48 -5.23
N ASN A 51 3.26 15.19 -4.40
CA ASN A 51 4.60 14.83 -4.87
C ASN A 51 4.72 13.32 -5.18
N LEU A 52 3.67 12.75 -5.76
CA LEU A 52 3.58 11.33 -6.08
C LEU A 52 3.35 11.17 -7.57
N GLY A 53 4.14 10.30 -8.20
CA GLY A 53 4.12 10.20 -9.65
C GLY A 53 5.18 9.27 -10.21
N GLY A 54 5.09 9.02 -11.51
CA GLY A 54 5.97 8.13 -12.24
C GLY A 54 6.25 8.68 -13.63
N ILE A 55 6.67 7.81 -14.53
CA ILE A 55 6.76 8.05 -15.98
C ILE A 55 6.35 6.79 -16.72
N THR A 56 5.93 6.93 -17.98
CA THR A 56 5.79 5.79 -18.88
C THR A 56 7.16 5.27 -19.34
N ASN A 57 7.22 3.98 -19.68
CA ASN A 57 8.40 3.36 -20.28
C ASN A 57 8.49 3.66 -21.79
N GLN A 58 9.47 3.06 -22.48
CA GLN A 58 9.66 3.21 -23.94
C GLN A 58 8.50 2.70 -24.80
N ASP A 59 7.64 1.85 -24.25
CA ASP A 59 6.44 1.34 -24.92
C ASP A 59 5.18 2.16 -24.55
N GLY A 60 5.35 3.30 -23.87
CA GLY A 60 4.26 4.15 -23.39
C GLY A 60 3.48 3.55 -22.22
N PHE A 61 3.96 2.46 -21.63
CA PHE A 61 3.30 1.76 -20.53
C PHE A 61 3.77 2.29 -19.17
N PHE A 62 2.85 2.40 -18.22
CA PHE A 62 3.19 2.59 -16.82
C PHE A 62 2.49 1.59 -15.92
N SER A 63 3.14 1.26 -14.81
CA SER A 63 2.54 0.54 -13.70
C SER A 63 3.10 1.12 -12.42
N TYR A 64 2.22 1.63 -11.57
CA TYR A 64 2.60 2.39 -10.40
C TYR A 64 1.70 2.04 -9.21
N LYS A 65 2.28 1.96 -8.01
CA LYS A 65 1.51 1.74 -6.78
C LYS A 65 1.31 3.07 -6.08
N ILE A 66 0.06 3.45 -5.91
CA ILE A 66 -0.36 4.70 -5.28
C ILE A 66 -1.04 4.34 -3.95
N PRO A 67 -0.83 5.10 -2.86
CA PRO A 67 -1.67 5.01 -1.67
C PRO A 67 -3.16 5.11 -2.03
N GLU A 68 -3.99 4.27 -1.42
CA GLU A 68 -5.44 4.22 -1.63
C GLU A 68 -6.13 5.51 -1.18
N GLU A 69 -5.52 6.30 -0.28
CA GLU A 69 -5.97 7.67 0.04
C GLU A 69 -6.07 8.56 -1.21
N TYR A 70 -5.32 8.26 -2.28
CA TYR A 70 -5.38 8.99 -3.55
C TYR A 70 -6.24 8.29 -4.61
N LEU A 71 -7.06 7.31 -4.25
CA LEU A 71 -7.93 6.59 -5.19
C LEU A 71 -8.91 7.54 -5.92
N GLU A 72 -9.44 8.52 -5.19
CA GLU A 72 -10.37 9.52 -5.72
C GLU A 72 -9.65 10.76 -6.29
N ASP A 73 -8.31 10.80 -6.21
CA ASP A 73 -7.51 11.84 -6.85
C ASP A 73 -7.40 11.61 -8.36
N THR A 74 -6.83 12.61 -9.04
CA THR A 74 -6.61 12.60 -10.48
C THR A 74 -5.14 12.40 -10.79
N LEU A 75 -4.83 11.44 -11.66
CA LEU A 75 -3.54 11.31 -12.29
C LEU A 75 -3.50 12.22 -13.52
N VAL A 76 -2.66 13.24 -13.46
CA VAL A 76 -2.33 14.07 -14.61
C VAL A 76 -1.23 13.37 -15.39
N VAL A 77 -1.53 13.03 -16.63
CA VAL A 77 -0.57 12.55 -17.61
C VAL A 77 -0.20 13.72 -18.51
N SER A 78 1.06 14.11 -18.50
CA SER A 78 1.56 15.24 -19.30
C SER A 78 2.73 14.81 -20.17
N SER A 79 2.82 15.40 -21.35
CA SER A 79 3.92 15.23 -22.28
C SER A 79 3.98 16.47 -23.16
N ILE A 80 5.20 16.92 -23.46
CA ILE A 80 5.40 18.14 -24.24
C ILE A 80 4.72 18.06 -25.62
N GLY A 81 4.07 19.15 -26.04
CA GLY A 81 3.34 19.24 -27.31
C GLY A 81 1.99 18.52 -27.35
N LEU A 82 1.58 17.92 -26.23
CA LEU A 82 0.31 17.20 -26.11
C LEU A 82 -0.55 17.84 -25.02
N ALA A 83 -1.87 17.79 -25.21
CA ALA A 83 -2.81 18.17 -24.17
C ALA A 83 -2.62 17.25 -22.95
N SER A 84 -2.50 17.86 -21.76
CA SER A 84 -2.47 17.08 -20.53
C SER A 84 -3.77 16.30 -20.37
N LEU A 85 -3.62 15.02 -20.02
CA LEU A 85 -4.71 14.09 -19.86
C LEU A 85 -4.95 13.87 -18.37
N GLU A 86 -6.12 14.27 -17.89
CA GLU A 86 -6.53 14.06 -16.51
C GLU A 86 -7.30 12.73 -16.41
N LEU A 87 -6.72 11.77 -15.70
CA LEU A 87 -7.26 10.43 -15.52
C LEU A 87 -7.68 10.22 -14.07
N PRO A 88 -8.95 9.93 -13.78
CA PRO A 88 -9.35 9.52 -12.44
C PRO A 88 -8.61 8.24 -12.03
N ILE A 89 -7.90 8.27 -10.90
CA ILE A 89 -7.03 7.15 -10.48
C ILE A 89 -7.81 5.84 -10.35
N LYS A 90 -9.05 5.92 -9.87
CA LYS A 90 -10.02 4.82 -9.77
C LYS A 90 -10.32 4.10 -11.09
N GLU A 91 -10.16 4.76 -12.24
CA GLU A 91 -10.36 4.11 -13.55
C GLU A 91 -9.13 3.30 -13.99
N LEU A 92 -7.98 3.58 -13.40
CA LEU A 92 -6.68 2.97 -13.73
C LEU A 92 -6.40 1.69 -12.93
N THR A 93 -7.24 1.37 -11.93
CA THR A 93 -7.12 0.19 -11.06
C THR A 93 -7.76 -1.08 -11.65
N ALA A 94 -8.29 -1.01 -12.87
CA ALA A 94 -8.96 -2.13 -13.53
C ALA A 94 -7.99 -3.28 -13.89
N SER A 95 -8.49 -4.51 -14.00
CA SER A 95 -7.67 -5.68 -14.39
C SER A 95 -7.21 -5.66 -15.85
N LYS A 96 -7.63 -4.64 -16.61
CA LYS A 96 -7.17 -4.37 -17.97
C LYS A 96 -6.21 -3.19 -17.90
N THR A 97 -5.25 -3.15 -18.81
CA THR A 97 -4.38 -2.00 -19.03
C THR A 97 -5.00 -1.14 -20.12
N PRO A 98 -5.93 -0.23 -19.80
CA PRO A 98 -6.53 0.63 -20.81
C PRO A 98 -5.46 1.44 -21.53
N GLU A 99 -5.72 1.72 -22.79
CA GLU A 99 -4.91 2.64 -23.59
C GLU A 99 -5.61 3.99 -23.58
N TYR A 100 -4.86 5.05 -23.32
CA TYR A 100 -5.36 6.42 -23.38
C TYR A 100 -4.60 7.20 -24.43
N ILE A 101 -5.35 8.04 -25.15
CA ILE A 101 -4.83 8.84 -26.24
C ILE A 101 -4.67 10.27 -25.74
N MET A 102 -3.48 10.82 -25.90
CA MET A 102 -3.21 12.25 -25.75
C MET A 102 -3.22 12.89 -27.14
N VAL A 103 -3.88 14.04 -27.24
CA VAL A 103 -4.02 14.77 -28.51
C VAL A 103 -2.96 15.84 -28.62
N GLU A 104 -2.51 16.11 -29.84
CA GLU A 104 -1.59 17.24 -30.07
C GLU A 104 -2.25 18.54 -29.65
N GLN A 105 -1.57 19.29 -28.79
CA GLN A 105 -1.96 20.63 -28.45
C GLN A 105 -0.77 21.52 -28.68
N ALA A 106 -0.93 22.46 -29.62
CA ALA A 106 -0.03 23.58 -29.75
C ALA A 106 -0.13 24.40 -28.46
N ILE A 107 0.77 24.12 -27.52
CA ILE A 107 1.12 25.10 -26.49
C ILE A 107 1.75 26.23 -27.29
N GLU A 108 1.09 27.39 -27.33
CA GLU A 108 1.67 28.60 -27.89
C GLU A 108 2.74 29.06 -26.91
N LEU A 109 3.88 28.39 -27.03
CA LEU A 109 5.12 28.73 -26.38
C LEU A 109 5.49 30.10 -26.94
N GLU A 110 5.24 31.16 -26.17
CA GLU A 110 5.57 32.54 -26.53
C GLU A 110 7.08 32.61 -26.78
N GLY A 111 7.47 32.36 -28.04
CA GLY A 111 8.84 32.16 -28.46
C GLY A 111 9.70 31.35 -27.48
N ILE A 112 9.45 30.04 -27.30
CA ILE A 112 10.56 29.17 -26.86
C ILE A 112 11.63 29.30 -27.93
N THR A 113 12.63 30.13 -27.63
CA THR A 113 13.96 29.93 -28.18
C THR A 113 14.27 28.48 -27.85
N ILE A 114 14.34 27.60 -28.85
CA ILE A 114 14.63 26.18 -28.69
C ILE A 114 15.90 26.04 -27.87
N TYR A 115 15.78 26.00 -26.54
CA TYR A 115 16.90 25.76 -25.67
C TYR A 115 17.09 24.26 -25.71
N ALA A 116 18.20 23.83 -26.31
CA ALA A 116 18.65 22.46 -26.13
C ALA A 116 18.60 22.14 -24.63
N PRO A 117 17.95 21.06 -24.16
CA PRO A 117 17.81 20.77 -22.73
C PRO A 117 19.14 20.84 -21.98
N ALA A 118 20.22 20.39 -22.61
CA ALA A 118 21.59 20.53 -22.11
C ALA A 118 22.00 21.99 -21.85
N LYS A 119 21.66 22.94 -22.72
CA LYS A 119 21.95 24.37 -22.54
C LYS A 119 21.12 25.00 -21.40
N LEU A 120 19.85 24.63 -21.28
CA LEU A 120 19.00 25.13 -20.18
C LEU A 120 19.53 24.62 -18.85
N LEU A 121 19.83 23.32 -18.78
CA LEU A 121 20.42 22.70 -17.61
C LEU A 121 21.81 23.27 -17.29
N GLN A 122 22.64 23.52 -18.31
CA GLN A 122 23.94 24.18 -18.15
C GLN A 122 23.80 25.57 -17.53
N LYS A 123 22.92 26.42 -18.06
CA LYS A 123 22.65 27.75 -17.49
C LYS A 123 22.14 27.66 -16.04
N ALA A 124 21.27 26.70 -15.76
CA ALA A 124 20.74 26.49 -14.42
C ALA A 124 21.84 26.03 -13.45
N PHE A 125 22.74 25.15 -13.89
CA PHE A 125 23.90 24.73 -13.11
C PHE A 125 24.91 25.85 -12.93
N GLU A 126 25.20 26.66 -13.95
CA GLU A 126 26.07 27.84 -13.84
C GLU A 126 25.52 28.87 -12.86
N SER A 127 24.22 29.20 -12.98
CA SER A 127 23.50 30.09 -12.07
C SER A 127 23.57 29.57 -10.63
N PHE A 128 23.24 28.29 -10.44
CA PHE A 128 23.32 27.61 -9.16
C PHE A 128 24.74 27.67 -8.58
N SER A 129 25.76 27.17 -9.29
CA SER A 129 27.16 27.15 -8.84
C SER A 129 27.69 28.53 -8.47
N SER A 130 27.24 29.60 -9.16
CA SER A 130 27.63 30.98 -8.84
C SER A 130 27.00 31.53 -7.56
N GLN A 131 25.86 30.98 -7.15
CA GLN A 131 25.07 31.40 -6.00
C GLN A 131 25.19 30.45 -4.80
N VAL A 132 25.84 29.30 -4.96
CA VAL A 132 26.11 28.37 -3.85
C VAL A 132 27.11 29.01 -2.88
N PRO A 133 26.84 29.00 -1.56
CA PRO A 133 27.74 29.56 -0.58
C PRO A 133 29.11 28.85 -0.60
N GLN A 134 30.19 29.60 -0.86
CA GLN A 134 31.55 29.04 -0.96
C GLN A 134 32.12 28.55 0.39
N THR A 135 31.66 29.09 1.53
CA THR A 135 32.13 28.71 2.89
C THR A 135 31.12 29.06 4.00
N SER A 136 29.87 28.58 3.89
CA SER A 136 28.86 28.77 4.95
C SER A 136 28.61 27.47 5.70
N TYR A 137 28.74 27.51 7.02
CA TYR A 137 28.21 26.46 7.90
C TYR A 137 26.70 26.65 7.96
N TYR A 138 25.95 25.58 7.85
CA TYR A 138 24.50 25.65 8.00
C TYR A 138 24.00 24.42 8.74
N LYS A 139 22.84 24.58 9.35
CA LYS A 139 22.12 23.57 10.08
C LYS A 139 20.80 23.32 9.37
N CYS A 140 20.33 22.09 9.38
CA CYS A 140 18.91 21.83 9.17
C CYS A 140 18.41 20.87 10.23
N SER A 141 17.11 20.93 10.49
CA SER A 141 16.45 19.94 11.32
C SER A 141 15.79 18.90 10.42
N GLY A 142 15.66 17.69 10.92
CA GLY A 142 15.00 16.61 10.21
C GLY A 142 14.23 15.67 11.10
N VAL A 143 13.25 15.00 10.48
CA VAL A 143 12.51 13.91 11.08
C VAL A 143 12.71 12.68 10.21
N TYR A 144 13.06 11.58 10.85
CA TYR A 144 13.18 10.28 10.22
C TYR A 144 12.18 9.33 10.85
N THR A 145 11.34 8.73 10.01
CA THR A 145 10.27 7.83 10.42
C THR A 145 10.46 6.48 9.74
N ILE A 146 10.46 5.39 10.51
CA ILE A 146 10.38 4.02 10.01
C ILE A 146 9.04 3.43 10.41
N THR A 147 8.41 2.77 9.46
CA THR A 147 7.34 1.81 9.73
C THR A 147 7.70 0.44 9.18
N SER A 148 7.38 -0.60 9.96
CA SER A 148 7.44 -1.99 9.50
C SER A 148 6.03 -2.57 9.49
N GLU A 149 5.76 -3.30 8.42
CA GLU A 149 4.51 -3.97 8.13
C GLU A 149 4.80 -5.47 7.89
N GLU A 150 4.16 -6.35 8.65
CA GLU A 150 4.21 -7.81 8.46
C GLU A 150 2.81 -8.28 8.07
N ASN A 151 2.66 -8.87 6.88
CA ASN A 151 1.36 -9.31 6.34
C ASN A 151 0.25 -8.24 6.46
N GLU A 152 0.54 -7.03 5.99
CA GLU A 152 -0.38 -5.89 5.95
C GLU A 152 -0.76 -5.27 7.31
N THR A 153 -0.09 -5.69 8.38
CA THR A 153 -0.28 -5.16 9.74
C THR A 153 0.97 -4.44 10.21
N TYR A 154 0.83 -3.21 10.72
CA TYR A 154 1.98 -2.50 11.28
C TYR A 154 2.45 -3.14 12.58
N THR A 155 3.73 -3.46 12.64
CA THR A 155 4.37 -4.16 13.77
C THR A 155 5.35 -3.27 14.53
N LEU A 156 5.88 -2.22 13.88
CA LEU A 156 6.81 -1.27 14.47
C LEU A 156 6.61 0.13 13.89
N PHE A 157 6.70 1.14 14.76
CA PHE A 157 6.90 2.53 14.42
C PHE A 157 8.12 3.05 15.19
N GLU A 158 8.98 3.77 14.49
CA GLU A 158 10.13 4.44 15.08
C GLU A 158 10.28 5.82 14.46
N GLN A 159 10.59 6.81 15.29
CA GLN A 159 10.80 8.17 14.84
C GLN A 159 11.95 8.84 15.58
N LEU A 160 12.74 9.58 14.82
CA LEU A 160 13.91 10.31 15.25
C LEU A 160 13.76 11.77 14.80
N VAL A 161 13.96 12.71 15.72
CA VAL A 161 14.17 14.12 15.38
C VAL A 161 15.64 14.43 15.59
N PHE A 162 16.26 15.05 14.61
CA PHE A 162 17.69 15.32 14.63
C PHE A 162 17.99 16.67 13.99
N ASP A 163 19.17 17.19 14.30
CA ASP A 163 19.80 18.31 13.63
C ASP A 163 20.99 17.82 12.84
N VAL A 164 21.16 18.32 11.62
CA VAL A 164 22.32 18.07 10.76
C VAL A 164 23.11 19.35 10.61
N TYR A 165 24.42 19.27 10.79
CA TYR A 165 25.36 20.37 10.77
C TYR A 165 26.34 20.20 9.61
N TYR A 166 26.21 21.05 8.61
CA TYR A 166 27.00 21.01 7.39
C TYR A 166 28.23 21.91 7.50
N ARG A 167 29.36 21.41 7.00
CA ARG A 167 30.61 22.18 6.87
C ARG A 167 30.95 22.45 5.41
N GLY A 168 30.13 23.27 4.75
CA GLY A 168 30.28 23.54 3.31
C GLY A 168 30.26 22.26 2.46
N GLU A 169 30.87 22.32 1.26
CA GLU A 169 30.79 21.23 0.27
C GLU A 169 31.67 19.98 0.57
N GLN A 170 32.56 20.01 1.55
CA GLN A 170 33.69 19.06 1.62
C GLN A 170 33.75 18.09 2.82
N ASP A 171 32.82 18.13 3.77
CA ASP A 171 32.99 17.40 5.03
C ASP A 171 31.83 16.46 5.36
N ASP A 172 32.12 15.34 6.04
CA ASP A 172 31.08 14.55 6.72
C ASP A 172 30.40 15.47 7.75
N PRO A 173 29.12 15.79 7.58
CA PRO A 173 28.36 16.66 8.44
C PRO A 173 28.13 15.97 9.79
N GLY A 174 28.03 16.81 10.81
CA GLY A 174 27.64 16.34 12.13
C GLY A 174 26.14 16.11 12.19
N MET A 175 25.70 15.24 13.09
CA MET A 175 24.27 15.08 13.36
C MET A 175 24.05 14.87 14.85
N ASP A 176 23.15 15.65 15.41
CA ASP A 176 22.69 15.53 16.79
C ASP A 176 21.28 14.95 16.80
N ILE A 177 21.08 13.89 17.58
CA ILE A 177 19.74 13.38 17.85
C ILE A 177 19.12 14.27 18.93
N LEU A 178 18.02 14.94 18.60
CA LEU A 178 17.26 15.77 19.54
C LEU A 178 16.29 14.92 20.36
N ALA A 179 15.60 13.99 19.71
CA ALA A 179 14.65 13.11 20.36
C ALA A 179 14.45 11.82 19.56
N HIS A 180 14.08 10.77 20.29
CA HIS A 180 13.76 9.46 19.75
C HIS A 180 12.49 8.92 20.41
N ARG A 181 11.64 8.25 19.63
CA ARG A 181 10.52 7.48 20.14
C ARG A 181 10.37 6.21 19.31
N ARG A 182 10.09 5.11 19.99
CA ARG A 182 9.93 3.81 19.35
C ARG A 182 8.81 3.02 20.03
N SER A 183 7.90 2.48 19.22
CA SER A 183 6.84 1.59 19.71
C SER A 183 7.42 0.25 20.15
N ILE A 184 6.61 -0.54 20.84
CA ILE A 184 6.96 -1.94 21.04
C ILE A 184 7.05 -2.62 19.67
N ASP A 185 8.04 -3.47 19.50
CA ASP A 185 8.21 -4.27 18.29
C ASP A 185 7.39 -5.56 18.41
N TYR A 186 6.28 -5.60 17.67
CA TYR A 186 5.36 -6.73 17.65
C TYR A 186 5.68 -7.77 16.57
N SER A 187 6.80 -7.63 15.84
CA SER A 187 7.17 -8.56 14.78
C SER A 187 7.41 -9.97 15.32
N MET A 188 6.82 -10.98 14.67
CA MET A 188 6.89 -12.37 15.15
C MET A 188 8.32 -12.92 15.12
N PHE A 189 9.14 -12.39 14.23
CA PHE A 189 10.57 -12.60 14.28
C PHE A 189 11.22 -11.38 14.89
N PRO A 190 11.89 -11.49 16.06
CA PRO A 190 12.91 -10.53 16.41
C PRO A 190 13.98 -10.67 15.34
N VAL A 191 13.85 -9.91 14.27
CA VAL A 191 14.82 -8.89 13.96
C VAL A 191 16.23 -9.37 14.39
N LEU A 192 16.81 -10.27 13.59
CA LEU A 192 18.24 -10.16 13.21
C LEU A 192 18.57 -8.70 12.80
N TYR A 193 17.53 -7.94 12.50
CA TYR A 193 17.42 -6.52 12.25
C TYR A 193 17.69 -5.57 13.44
N SER A 194 18.04 -5.96 14.67
CA SER A 194 18.52 -4.94 15.64
C SER A 194 19.84 -4.35 15.15
N GLN A 195 20.58 -5.14 14.34
CA GLN A 195 21.71 -4.68 13.54
C GLN A 195 21.28 -3.94 12.26
N LYS A 196 20.05 -4.12 11.75
CA LYS A 196 19.50 -3.43 10.57
C LYS A 196 18.75 -2.13 10.86
N SER A 197 18.09 -1.92 12.00
CA SER A 197 17.64 -0.56 12.37
C SER A 197 18.84 0.36 12.61
N GLN A 198 19.91 -0.18 13.21
CA GLN A 198 21.20 0.51 13.31
C GLN A 198 21.84 0.70 11.92
N SER A 199 21.89 -0.30 11.02
CA SER A 199 22.48 -0.12 9.68
C SER A 199 21.62 0.68 8.68
N HIS A 200 20.29 0.69 8.80
CA HIS A 200 19.41 1.66 8.13
C HIS A 200 19.68 3.05 8.66
N MET A 201 19.83 3.22 9.97
CA MET A 201 20.21 4.52 10.51
C MET A 201 21.64 4.93 10.10
N PHE A 202 22.56 3.98 9.88
CA PHE A 202 23.86 4.26 9.27
C PHE A 202 23.73 4.68 7.79
N SER A 203 22.86 4.05 6.99
CA SER A 203 22.61 4.47 5.60
C SER A 203 21.96 5.85 5.57
N VAL A 204 21.00 6.09 6.45
CA VAL A 204 20.38 7.38 6.75
C VAL A 204 21.46 8.40 7.15
N SER A 205 22.39 8.10 8.04
CA SER A 205 23.48 9.03 8.39
C SER A 205 24.50 9.30 7.28
N GLY A 206 24.61 8.44 6.25
CA GLY A 206 25.50 8.68 5.09
C GLY A 206 24.81 9.40 3.94
N GLU A 207 23.47 9.40 3.92
CA GLU A 207 22.68 9.75 2.75
C GLU A 207 21.57 10.80 3.02
N ILE A 208 21.14 10.99 4.29
CA ILE A 208 20.41 12.19 4.78
C ILE A 208 21.22 13.46 4.50
N LEU A 209 22.53 13.29 4.39
CA LEU A 209 23.49 14.35 4.46
C LEU A 209 23.55 15.28 3.27
N GLY A 210 22.63 15.26 2.29
CA GLY A 210 22.47 16.28 1.24
C GLY A 210 23.68 16.59 0.32
N LEU A 211 24.89 16.16 0.71
CA LEU A 211 26.18 16.34 0.08
C LEU A 211 26.28 15.68 -1.30
N PRO A 212 25.48 14.65 -1.66
CA PRO A 212 25.46 14.19 -3.03
C PRO A 212 24.87 15.21 -4.00
N VAL A 213 23.89 16.05 -3.65
CA VAL A 213 23.19 16.85 -4.68
C VAL A 213 24.02 18.02 -5.20
N PHE A 214 24.52 18.91 -4.33
CA PHE A 214 25.43 20.01 -4.74
C PHE A 214 26.68 19.46 -5.43
N LYS A 215 27.34 18.46 -4.82
CA LYS A 215 28.54 17.84 -5.37
C LYS A 215 28.26 17.13 -6.70
N ARG A 216 27.12 16.45 -6.86
CA ARG A 216 26.75 15.79 -8.12
C ARG A 216 26.41 16.81 -9.20
N ILE A 217 25.62 17.84 -8.90
CA ILE A 217 25.31 18.95 -9.82
C ILE A 217 26.61 19.59 -10.30
N ASN A 218 27.48 20.02 -9.37
CA ASN A 218 28.77 20.62 -9.69
C ASN A 218 29.66 19.65 -10.51
N SER A 219 29.66 18.34 -10.18
CA SER A 219 30.45 17.34 -10.91
C SER A 219 29.94 17.03 -12.33
N LYS A 220 28.67 17.31 -12.61
CA LYS A 220 28.01 17.08 -13.90
C LYS A 220 27.96 18.33 -14.78
N GLN A 221 28.25 19.52 -14.24
CA GLN A 221 28.21 20.81 -14.95
C GLN A 221 28.94 20.77 -16.30
N ASP A 222 30.14 20.17 -16.34
CA ASP A 222 30.97 20.09 -17.56
C ASP A 222 30.79 18.77 -18.35
N LYS A 223 29.81 17.92 -18.01
CA LYS A 223 29.66 16.55 -18.54
C LYS A 223 28.28 16.26 -19.12
N LEU A 224 27.56 17.28 -19.57
CA LEU A 224 26.19 17.15 -20.07
C LEU A 224 26.11 16.51 -21.48
N ASP A 225 27.15 16.65 -22.31
CA ASP A 225 27.17 16.16 -23.70
C ASP A 225 27.01 14.63 -23.84
N GLY A 226 27.22 13.90 -22.75
CA GLY A 226 27.08 12.44 -22.67
C GLY A 226 25.73 11.96 -22.13
N LEU A 227 24.81 12.84 -21.73
CA LEU A 227 23.56 12.47 -21.08
C LEU A 227 22.41 12.41 -22.09
N GLU A 228 21.47 11.49 -21.87
CA GLU A 228 20.18 11.54 -22.57
C GLU A 228 19.25 12.44 -21.77
N LEU A 229 19.11 13.69 -22.21
CA LEU A 229 18.30 14.72 -21.56
C LEU A 229 17.06 15.02 -22.40
N LYS A 230 15.89 15.05 -21.77
CA LYS A 230 14.64 15.49 -22.42
C LYS A 230 13.94 16.50 -21.51
N ILE A 231 13.37 17.55 -22.10
CA ILE A 231 12.31 18.30 -21.41
C ILE A 231 11.10 17.39 -21.48
N THR A 232 10.65 16.95 -20.33
CA THR A 232 9.59 15.95 -20.22
C THR A 232 8.29 16.59 -19.73
N ASP A 233 8.36 17.72 -19.01
CA ASP A 233 7.18 18.49 -18.59
C ASP A 233 7.42 20.01 -18.61
N ILE A 234 6.34 20.77 -18.62
CA ILE A 234 6.32 22.22 -18.38
C ILE A 234 5.21 22.48 -17.36
N LEU A 235 5.60 22.87 -16.16
CA LEU A 235 4.68 23.15 -15.05
C LEU A 235 4.48 24.65 -14.90
N GLU A 236 3.36 25.05 -14.31
CA GLU A 236 3.13 26.42 -13.84
C GLU A 236 3.18 26.41 -12.30
N LEU A 237 4.12 27.15 -11.71
CA LEU A 237 4.28 27.29 -10.26
C LEU A 237 4.33 28.79 -9.94
N ASP A 238 3.42 29.25 -9.08
CA ASP A 238 3.31 30.66 -8.66
C ASP A 238 3.23 31.68 -9.83
N GLY A 239 2.60 31.28 -10.94
CA GLY A 239 2.47 32.09 -12.16
C GLY A 239 3.74 32.14 -13.03
N GLN A 240 4.75 31.33 -12.71
CA GLN A 240 5.98 31.18 -13.49
C GLN A 240 6.02 29.79 -14.16
N GLN A 241 6.44 29.75 -15.42
CA GLN A 241 6.68 28.47 -16.10
C GLN A 241 7.96 27.80 -15.59
N VAL A 242 7.89 26.49 -15.40
CA VAL A 242 8.96 25.64 -14.88
C VAL A 242 9.14 24.44 -15.79
N TYR A 243 10.28 24.40 -16.47
CA TYR A 243 10.70 23.27 -17.28
C TYR A 243 11.16 22.12 -16.39
N VAL A 244 10.68 20.90 -16.69
CA VAL A 244 11.15 19.67 -16.06
C VAL A 244 12.06 18.95 -17.04
N ILE A 245 13.36 18.94 -16.76
CA ILE A 245 14.35 18.20 -17.53
C ILE A 245 14.63 16.87 -16.85
N THR A 246 14.44 15.77 -17.56
CA THR A 246 14.77 14.42 -17.09
C THR A 246 16.04 13.90 -17.76
N GLU A 247 16.96 13.38 -16.96
CA GLU A 247 18.14 12.62 -17.35
C GLU A 247 17.82 11.13 -17.29
N PHE A 248 18.05 10.45 -18.41
CA PHE A 248 17.89 9.00 -18.55
C PHE A 248 19.25 8.29 -18.49
N ALA A 249 19.33 7.21 -17.71
CA ALA A 249 20.52 6.37 -17.66
C ALA A 249 20.79 5.70 -19.01
N LYS A 250 21.98 5.91 -19.59
CA LYS A 250 22.40 5.26 -20.84
C LYS A 250 22.67 3.77 -20.62
N GLY A 251 22.08 2.91 -21.47
CA GLY A 251 22.45 1.49 -21.56
C GLY A 251 21.92 0.58 -20.44
N ALA A 252 20.82 0.96 -19.79
CA ALA A 252 20.18 0.13 -18.76
C ALA A 252 19.46 -1.09 -19.37
N ASP A 253 20.22 -2.08 -19.84
CA ASP A 253 19.75 -3.46 -19.88
C ASP A 253 19.70 -3.98 -18.44
N ASN A 254 18.56 -3.77 -17.77
CA ASN A 254 17.99 -4.50 -16.62
C ASN A 254 17.23 -3.53 -15.69
N PHE A 255 15.90 -3.53 -15.80
CA PHE A 255 14.87 -3.51 -14.73
C PHE A 255 14.85 -2.41 -13.64
N ILE A 256 15.97 -1.80 -13.27
CA ILE A 256 16.09 -0.70 -12.34
C ILE A 256 16.42 0.54 -13.16
N HIS A 257 15.55 1.54 -13.13
CA HIS A 257 15.82 2.81 -13.80
C HIS A 257 16.08 3.91 -12.77
N GLU A 258 17.21 4.58 -12.95
CA GLU A 258 17.60 5.78 -12.23
C GLU A 258 17.28 7.00 -13.10
N TYR A 259 16.48 7.91 -12.58
CA TYR A 259 16.12 9.15 -13.27
C TYR A 259 16.48 10.34 -12.39
N TYR A 260 17.15 11.32 -12.98
CA TYR A 260 17.31 12.64 -12.36
C TYR A 260 16.36 13.63 -13.02
N ARG A 261 15.65 14.41 -12.21
CA ARG A 261 14.74 15.46 -12.66
C ARG A 261 15.22 16.80 -12.13
N TYR A 262 15.28 17.78 -13.02
CA TYR A 262 15.70 19.15 -12.74
C TYR A 262 14.54 20.08 -13.10
N TYR A 263 14.08 20.84 -12.12
CA TYR A 263 12.98 21.79 -12.28
C TYR A 263 13.56 23.19 -12.40
N ILE A 264 13.41 23.80 -13.57
CA ILE A 264 14.09 25.04 -13.96
C ILE A 264 13.06 26.08 -14.35
N THR A 265 13.05 27.23 -13.67
CA THR A 265 12.18 28.35 -14.04
C THR A 265 12.57 28.89 -15.41
N GLU A 266 11.60 29.21 -16.26
CA GLU A 266 11.83 29.76 -17.58
C GLU A 266 12.59 31.10 -17.56
N GLU A 267 12.04 32.09 -16.86
CA GLU A 267 12.50 33.47 -16.98
C GLU A 267 13.93 33.68 -16.45
N SER A 268 14.25 32.98 -15.36
CA SER A 268 15.50 33.19 -14.63
C SER A 268 16.49 32.03 -14.76
N ASN A 269 16.13 30.95 -15.46
CA ASN A 269 16.90 29.71 -15.55
C ASN A 269 17.32 29.15 -14.18
N ARG A 270 16.53 29.39 -13.13
CA ARG A 270 16.87 28.97 -11.77
C ARG A 270 16.42 27.55 -11.51
N LEU A 271 17.30 26.76 -10.93
CA LEU A 271 17.01 25.42 -10.44
C LEU A 271 16.25 25.52 -9.11
N ILE A 272 14.98 25.10 -9.08
CA ILE A 272 14.10 25.22 -7.90
C ILE A 272 13.81 23.88 -7.23
N LYS A 273 14.05 22.76 -7.93
CA LYS A 273 13.93 21.42 -7.36
C LYS A 273 14.79 20.44 -8.14
N VAL A 274 15.33 19.46 -7.42
CA VAL A 274 16.03 18.31 -7.98
C VAL A 274 15.40 17.05 -7.40
N SER A 275 15.22 16.02 -8.22
CA SER A 275 14.75 14.73 -7.72
C SER A 275 15.51 13.57 -8.36
N GLU A 276 15.88 12.59 -7.55
CA GLU A 276 16.48 11.32 -7.95
C GLU A 276 15.45 10.23 -7.64
N ILE A 277 15.05 9.49 -8.65
CA ILE A 277 14.09 8.39 -8.51
C ILE A 277 14.76 7.14 -9.01
N LEU A 278 14.91 6.18 -8.10
CA LEU A 278 15.34 4.83 -8.43
C LEU A 278 14.13 3.91 -8.18
N ALA A 279 13.52 3.46 -9.26
CA ALA A 279 12.37 2.56 -9.20
C ALA A 279 12.71 1.26 -9.92
N ASP A 280 12.44 0.14 -9.24
CA ASP A 280 12.49 -1.17 -9.87
C ASP A 280 11.12 -1.46 -10.51
N PHE A 281 11.07 -1.42 -11.84
CA PHE A 281 9.85 -1.75 -12.60
C PHE A 281 9.68 -3.26 -12.80
N SER A 282 10.62 -4.08 -12.31
CA SER A 282 10.59 -5.54 -12.38
C SER A 282 9.86 -6.23 -11.25
N LEU A 283 8.91 -5.57 -10.59
CA LEU A 283 7.82 -6.25 -9.90
C LEU A 283 6.91 -7.03 -10.89
N ARG A 284 7.50 -7.78 -11.83
CA ARG A 284 6.98 -9.05 -12.30
C ARG A 284 6.99 -9.99 -11.09
N PRO A 285 5.83 -10.47 -10.63
CA PRO A 285 5.77 -11.51 -9.61
C PRO A 285 6.22 -12.86 -10.19
N ASN A 286 7.45 -12.98 -10.69
CA ASN A 286 8.02 -14.23 -11.21
C ASN A 286 9.34 -14.57 -10.50
N GLU A 287 9.22 -15.45 -9.51
CA GLU A 287 10.09 -16.61 -9.30
C GLU A 287 11.57 -16.48 -9.70
N ARG A 288 12.37 -15.74 -8.93
CA ARG A 288 13.76 -16.17 -8.73
C ARG A 288 13.79 -17.32 -7.73
N MET A 289 13.53 -18.53 -8.21
CA MET A 289 13.85 -19.74 -7.47
C MET A 289 15.36 -19.84 -7.33
N THR A 290 15.88 -19.64 -6.13
CA THR A 290 17.19 -20.18 -5.76
C THR A 290 16.96 -21.33 -4.77
N ASN A 291 17.55 -22.50 -5.05
CA ASN A 291 17.33 -23.77 -4.34
C ASN A 291 17.95 -23.83 -2.93
N SER A 292 18.17 -22.69 -2.29
CA SER A 292 18.69 -22.62 -0.93
C SER A 292 17.86 -21.56 -0.22
N GLY A 293 17.12 -21.90 0.84
CA GLY A 293 16.26 -20.97 1.58
C GLY A 293 16.95 -19.64 1.87
N LYS A 294 16.71 -18.64 1.01
CA LYS A 294 17.38 -17.35 1.01
C LYS A 294 16.35 -16.24 0.95
N TYR A 295 16.53 -15.29 1.86
CA TYR A 295 15.88 -13.99 1.89
C TYR A 295 16.03 -13.29 0.55
N ASN A 296 14.91 -12.83 -0.01
CA ASN A 296 14.93 -11.86 -1.12
C ASN A 296 14.64 -10.48 -0.51
N ASN A 297 15.59 -9.55 -0.65
CA ASN A 297 15.42 -8.15 -0.27
C ASN A 297 15.31 -7.35 -1.56
N ASP A 298 14.07 -7.11 -1.98
CA ASP A 298 13.77 -6.43 -3.24
C ASP A 298 13.50 -4.95 -2.94
N LEU A 299 14.30 -4.06 -3.53
CA LEU A 299 14.08 -2.61 -3.44
C LEU A 299 12.82 -2.27 -4.26
N ILE A 300 11.80 -1.73 -3.61
CA ILE A 300 10.57 -1.32 -4.29
C ILE A 300 10.78 0.07 -4.92
N GLU A 301 11.25 1.02 -4.11
CA GLU A 301 11.34 2.42 -4.49
C GLU A 301 12.37 3.13 -3.62
N THR A 302 13.18 3.98 -4.26
CA THR A 302 13.93 5.04 -3.61
C THR A 302 13.61 6.35 -4.30
N ARG A 303 13.24 7.36 -3.52
CA ARG A 303 12.98 8.71 -4.03
C ARG A 303 13.69 9.72 -3.15
N HIS A 304 14.46 10.60 -3.77
CA HIS A 304 15.05 11.77 -3.14
C HIS A 304 14.53 13.01 -3.85
N SER A 305 14.08 14.00 -3.10
CA SER A 305 13.65 15.30 -3.62
C SER A 305 14.24 16.40 -2.76
N TYR A 306 14.78 17.44 -3.39
CA TYR A 306 15.33 18.61 -2.71
C TYR A 306 14.80 19.86 -3.39
N TRP A 307 14.21 20.74 -2.60
CA TRP A 307 13.71 22.04 -3.05
C TRP A 307 14.76 23.10 -2.77
N LEU A 308 14.90 24.00 -3.72
CA LEU A 308 15.96 24.99 -3.78
C LEU A 308 15.35 26.38 -3.89
N ALA A 309 15.81 27.30 -3.05
CA ALA A 309 15.44 28.70 -3.13
C ALA A 309 16.65 29.59 -2.86
N GLU A 310 16.57 30.85 -3.30
CA GLU A 310 17.57 31.84 -2.93
C GLU A 310 17.19 32.46 -1.59
N VAL A 311 18.14 32.47 -0.67
CA VAL A 311 18.04 33.09 0.63
C VAL A 311 19.25 33.98 0.79
N ASN A 312 19.04 35.29 0.99
CA ASN A 312 20.10 36.29 1.15
C ASN A 312 21.14 36.31 0.00
N GLY A 313 20.69 36.15 -1.25
CA GLY A 313 21.58 36.16 -2.42
C GLY A 313 22.30 34.83 -2.70
N GLN A 314 21.99 33.78 -1.95
CA GLN A 314 22.61 32.47 -2.07
C GLN A 314 21.57 31.36 -2.29
N MET A 315 21.85 30.42 -3.19
CA MET A 315 20.99 29.25 -3.39
C MET A 315 21.16 28.26 -2.25
N ARG A 316 20.03 27.78 -1.71
CA ARG A 316 19.98 26.86 -0.57
C ARG A 316 18.94 25.78 -0.78
N ILE A 317 19.18 24.65 -0.12
CA ILE A 317 18.11 23.68 0.13
C ILE A 317 17.18 24.30 1.18
N THR A 318 15.89 24.33 0.88
CA THR A 318 14.84 24.78 1.81
C THR A 318 14.02 23.63 2.35
N GLU A 319 13.96 22.53 1.61
CA GLU A 319 13.28 21.31 1.98
C GLU A 319 13.97 20.11 1.35
N GLY A 320 13.99 18.98 2.06
CA GLY A 320 14.44 17.70 1.54
C GLY A 320 13.49 16.59 1.93
N GLU A 321 13.17 15.70 0.99
CA GLU A 321 12.32 14.54 1.20
C GLU A 321 13.03 13.30 0.68
N ARG A 322 12.97 12.22 1.46
CA ARG A 322 13.63 10.96 1.10
C ARG A 322 12.79 9.77 1.54
N VAL A 323 12.42 8.92 0.59
CA VAL A 323 11.57 7.74 0.80
C VAL A 323 12.29 6.48 0.33
N PHE A 324 12.36 5.49 1.22
CA PHE A 324 12.78 4.12 0.91
C PHE A 324 11.65 3.15 1.17
N LYS A 325 11.44 2.23 0.24
CA LYS A 325 10.54 1.11 0.41
C LYS A 325 11.24 -0.18 0.06
N TRP A 326 11.21 -1.14 0.97
CA TRP A 326 11.84 -2.46 0.83
C TRP A 326 10.78 -3.54 0.98
N LEU A 327 10.90 -4.59 0.17
CA LEU A 327 10.12 -5.81 0.33
C LEU A 327 11.04 -6.96 0.69
N ASN A 328 10.79 -7.59 1.83
CA ASN A 328 11.45 -8.81 2.25
C ASN A 328 10.44 -9.96 2.17
N VAL A 329 10.78 -10.98 1.36
CA VAL A 329 9.96 -12.20 1.26
C VAL A 329 10.75 -13.35 1.84
N GLU A 330 10.19 -13.97 2.89
CA GLU A 330 10.75 -15.17 3.51
C GLU A 330 9.88 -16.39 3.19
N ARG A 331 10.52 -17.47 2.71
CA ARG A 331 9.90 -18.78 2.51
C ARG A 331 10.31 -19.72 3.63
N LEU A 332 9.38 -20.08 4.48
CA LEU A 332 9.60 -21.10 5.50
C LEU A 332 9.29 -22.51 4.95
N THR A 333 9.98 -23.53 5.46
CA THR A 333 9.74 -24.93 5.11
C THR A 333 8.26 -25.27 5.26
N GLY A 334 7.59 -25.62 4.17
CA GLY A 334 6.14 -25.92 4.15
C GLY A 334 5.24 -24.87 3.48
N ASN A 335 5.78 -23.99 2.63
CA ASN A 335 5.05 -23.01 1.80
C ASN A 335 4.52 -21.76 2.53
N LEU A 336 4.92 -21.49 3.78
CA LEU A 336 4.58 -20.21 4.41
C LEU A 336 5.45 -19.11 3.77
N LEU A 337 4.81 -18.23 3.00
CA LEU A 337 5.38 -16.98 2.53
C LEU A 337 5.05 -15.90 3.56
N LYS A 338 6.06 -15.26 4.14
CA LYS A 338 5.88 -14.05 4.94
C LYS A 338 6.43 -12.87 4.19
N VAL A 339 5.63 -11.81 4.15
CA VAL A 339 5.96 -10.57 3.47
C VAL A 339 6.16 -9.49 4.53
N HIS A 340 7.35 -8.91 4.52
CA HIS A 340 7.73 -7.83 5.41
C HIS A 340 8.08 -6.61 4.57
N LYS A 341 7.38 -5.50 4.82
CA LYS A 341 7.62 -4.24 4.13
C LYS A 341 8.13 -3.23 5.14
N GLU A 342 9.21 -2.55 4.78
CA GLU A 342 9.73 -1.43 5.56
C GLU A 342 9.63 -0.17 4.72
N THR A 343 9.09 0.88 5.31
CA THR A 343 9.09 2.22 4.73
C THR A 343 9.89 3.14 5.63
N ALA A 344 10.91 3.77 5.07
CA ALA A 344 11.68 4.79 5.77
C ALA A 344 11.48 6.14 5.06
N HIS A 345 11.07 7.14 5.82
CA HIS A 345 10.78 8.48 5.32
C HIS A 345 11.59 9.51 6.10
N THR A 346 12.38 10.32 5.41
CA THR A 346 13.09 11.47 6.00
C THR A 346 12.55 12.75 5.40
N GLN A 347 12.29 13.74 6.26
CA GLN A 347 12.02 15.11 5.86
C GLN A 347 13.03 16.04 6.52
N LEU A 348 13.53 17.02 5.76
CA LEU A 348 14.48 18.04 6.19
C LEU A 348 13.85 19.42 6.03
N TYR A 349 14.03 20.28 7.02
CA TYR A 349 13.42 21.62 7.11
C TYR A 349 14.26 22.52 8.03
N ASP A 350 13.77 23.74 8.28
CA ASP A 350 14.38 24.72 9.20
C ASP A 350 15.89 24.92 8.91
N PHE A 351 16.21 25.23 7.65
CA PHE A 351 17.59 25.46 7.22
C PHE A 351 18.08 26.84 7.70
N GLU A 352 19.15 26.85 8.50
CA GLU A 352 19.69 28.04 9.17
C GLU A 352 21.19 28.17 8.95
N ASP A 353 21.69 29.40 8.80
CA ASP A 353 23.13 29.65 8.77
C ASP A 353 23.74 29.58 10.16
N LEU A 354 24.99 29.15 10.21
CA LEU A 354 25.80 29.17 11.42
C LEU A 354 27.00 30.09 11.22
N ASP A 355 27.12 31.06 12.13
CA ASP A 355 28.26 31.99 12.17
C ASP A 355 29.57 31.30 12.58
N VAL A 356 29.49 30.10 13.17
CA VAL A 356 30.62 29.38 13.75
C VAL A 356 30.68 27.95 13.20
N GLN A 357 31.89 27.46 12.97
CA GLN A 357 32.13 26.08 12.58
C GLN A 357 31.56 25.10 13.62
N PRO A 358 30.69 24.16 13.21
CA PRO A 358 30.21 23.10 14.10
C PRO A 358 31.38 22.23 14.56
N GLN A 359 31.39 21.85 15.84
CA GLN A 359 32.39 20.93 16.39
C GLN A 359 32.40 19.59 15.65
N LYS A 360 33.49 18.83 15.80
CA LYS A 360 33.60 17.49 15.21
C LYS A 360 32.71 16.51 15.97
N PHE A 361 31.50 16.30 15.45
CA PHE A 361 30.60 15.25 15.92
C PHE A 361 31.16 13.87 15.53
N PRO A 362 30.95 12.83 16.37
CA PRO A 362 31.44 11.50 16.07
C PRO A 362 30.82 10.97 14.77
N SER A 363 31.65 10.42 13.88
CA SER A 363 31.23 9.87 12.57
C SER A 363 30.32 8.64 12.65
N ARG A 364 30.05 8.14 13.86
CA ARG A 364 29.13 7.04 14.09
C ARG A 364 28.00 7.57 14.96
N LEU A 365 26.84 7.71 14.33
CA LEU A 365 25.59 7.87 15.03
C LEU A 365 25.41 6.64 15.94
N LYS A 366 25.68 6.80 17.22
CA LYS A 366 25.21 5.83 18.21
C LYS A 366 23.77 6.23 18.46
N LEU A 367 22.80 5.41 18.04
CA LEU A 367 21.51 5.40 18.74
C LEU A 367 21.86 5.14 20.18
N PRO A 368 21.56 6.06 21.09
CA PRO A 368 21.54 5.67 22.46
C PRO A 368 20.30 4.77 22.54
N ASP A 369 20.53 3.46 22.64
CA ASP A 369 19.51 2.49 23.07
C ASP A 369 18.89 2.92 24.44
N ASP A 370 19.39 4.01 25.03
CA ASP A 370 19.07 4.63 26.32
C ASP A 370 18.56 6.10 26.22
N THR A 371 18.14 6.63 25.05
CA THR A 371 17.56 8.00 25.03
C THR A 371 16.17 7.95 25.66
N PRO A 372 15.95 8.58 26.83
CA PRO A 372 14.66 8.52 27.47
C PRO A 372 13.61 9.27 26.66
N TYR A 373 12.39 8.72 26.62
CA TYR A 373 11.27 9.40 26.00
C TYR A 373 10.96 10.73 26.70
N ASP A 374 11.20 11.84 25.99
CA ASP A 374 10.92 13.19 26.44
C ASP A 374 9.50 13.60 26.03
N GLU A 375 8.54 13.31 26.90
CA GLU A 375 7.13 13.64 26.66
C GLU A 375 6.90 15.15 26.41
N PRO A 376 7.46 16.09 27.20
CA PRO A 376 7.38 17.52 26.90
C PRO A 376 7.87 17.90 25.50
N PHE A 377 9.01 17.37 25.07
CA PHE A 377 9.54 17.61 23.72
C PHE A 377 8.54 17.14 22.66
N TRP A 378 8.08 15.91 22.73
CA TRP A 378 7.18 15.33 21.72
C TRP A 378 5.82 16.01 21.67
N ASN A 379 5.27 16.43 22.81
CA ASN A 379 4.03 17.19 22.86
C ASN A 379 4.17 18.55 22.15
N ALA A 380 5.28 19.27 22.38
CA ALA A 380 5.56 20.53 21.72
C ALA A 380 5.83 20.34 20.21
N TRP A 381 6.58 19.29 19.88
CA TRP A 381 6.94 18.92 18.51
C TRP A 381 5.71 18.60 17.65
N ASP A 382 4.89 17.64 18.10
CA ASP A 382 3.71 17.19 17.36
C ASP A 382 2.71 18.35 17.19
N SER A 383 2.56 19.21 18.21
CA SER A 383 1.67 20.38 18.16
C SER A 383 2.13 21.44 17.15
N LYS A 384 3.43 21.73 17.06
CA LYS A 384 3.97 22.75 16.14
C LYS A 384 3.77 22.35 14.66
N ARG A 385 3.73 21.05 14.36
CA ARG A 385 3.67 20.52 12.99
C ARG A 385 2.32 19.90 12.59
N ASP A 386 1.30 19.99 13.45
CA ASP A 386 0.02 19.27 13.32
C ASP A 386 0.23 17.78 12.96
N PHE A 387 1.24 17.15 13.58
CA PHE A 387 1.58 15.76 13.27
C PHE A 387 0.44 14.84 13.72
N LYS A 388 0.02 13.96 12.81
CA LYS A 388 -0.93 12.89 13.08
C LYS A 388 -0.34 11.58 12.60
N PHE A 389 -0.51 10.54 13.42
CA PHE A 389 -0.19 9.20 12.98
C PHE A 389 -1.16 8.78 11.87
N ASP A 390 -0.64 8.03 10.91
CA ASP A 390 -1.45 7.21 10.01
C ASP A 390 -2.43 6.38 10.85
N GLU A 391 -3.70 6.38 10.46
CA GLU A 391 -4.78 5.78 11.23
C GLU A 391 -4.61 4.26 11.35
N ARG A 392 -4.05 3.59 10.33
CA ARG A 392 -3.67 2.17 10.38
C ARG A 392 -2.51 1.94 11.34
N VAL A 393 -1.48 2.77 11.29
CA VAL A 393 -0.33 2.69 12.23
C VAL A 393 -0.82 2.84 13.67
N GLN A 394 -1.64 3.83 13.94
CA GLN A 394 -2.21 4.06 15.27
C GLN A 394 -3.11 2.91 15.69
N ARG A 395 -4.04 2.45 14.83
CA ARG A 395 -4.94 1.32 15.10
C ARG A 395 -4.17 0.04 15.42
N ASP A 396 -3.19 -0.30 14.59
CA ASP A 396 -2.47 -1.56 14.68
C ASP A 396 -1.53 -1.56 15.89
N LEU A 397 -0.82 -0.46 16.16
CA LEU A 397 0.16 -0.41 17.24
C LEU A 397 -0.45 -0.18 18.62
N THR A 398 -1.63 0.44 18.74
CA THR A 398 -2.27 0.71 20.05
C THR A 398 -3.10 -0.44 20.62
N ALA A 399 -3.00 -1.63 20.03
CA ALA A 399 -3.86 -2.75 20.39
C ALA A 399 -3.81 -3.15 21.89
N TYR A 400 -2.65 -2.97 22.53
CA TYR A 400 -2.42 -3.37 23.93
C TYR A 400 -2.13 -2.20 24.86
N LEU A 401 -1.34 -1.25 24.38
CA LEU A 401 -0.89 -0.09 25.13
C LEU A 401 -1.02 1.12 24.22
N SER A 402 -1.37 2.27 24.79
CA SER A 402 -1.30 3.51 24.02
C SER A 402 0.14 3.74 23.52
N LEU A 403 0.30 4.37 22.37
CA LEU A 403 1.64 4.69 21.84
C LEU A 403 2.44 5.51 22.86
N LYS A 404 1.79 6.45 23.57
CA LYS A 404 2.39 7.20 24.67
C LYS A 404 3.01 6.29 25.74
N SER A 405 2.27 5.27 26.20
CA SER A 405 2.78 4.30 27.17
C SER A 405 3.89 3.43 26.60
N GLN A 406 3.82 3.07 25.32
CA GLN A 406 4.88 2.31 24.66
C GLN A 406 6.18 3.11 24.54
N PHE A 407 6.10 4.39 24.18
CA PHE A 407 7.25 5.29 24.10
C PHE A 407 7.87 5.53 25.48
N ALA A 408 7.07 5.69 26.53
CA ALA A 408 7.58 5.83 27.89
C ALA A 408 8.28 4.56 28.42
N GLN A 409 8.00 3.39 27.84
CA GLN A 409 8.57 2.11 28.25
C GLN A 409 9.88 1.76 27.53
N THR A 410 10.28 2.51 26.50
CA THR A 410 11.41 2.12 25.63
C THR A 410 12.80 2.30 26.24
N ASN A 411 12.93 2.59 27.54
CA ASN A 411 14.21 2.63 28.31
C ASN A 411 14.84 1.24 28.56
N GLY A 412 14.48 0.25 27.76
CA GLY A 412 14.96 -1.11 27.87
C GLY A 412 14.07 -1.98 27.01
N LEU A 413 14.55 -2.32 25.80
CA LEU A 413 13.97 -3.29 24.88
C LEU A 413 13.08 -4.30 25.63
N ILE A 414 11.76 -4.11 25.61
CA ILE A 414 10.84 -5.15 26.06
C ILE A 414 11.06 -6.31 25.10
N LYS A 415 11.91 -7.26 25.49
CA LYS A 415 12.12 -8.50 24.77
C LYS A 415 10.86 -9.33 24.98
N LEU A 416 9.85 -9.07 24.16
CA LEU A 416 8.70 -9.95 24.08
C LEU A 416 9.22 -11.36 23.74
N THR A 417 8.82 -12.34 24.54
CA THR A 417 9.08 -13.74 24.22
C THR A 417 8.34 -14.09 22.94
N GLN A 418 8.82 -15.09 22.19
CA GLN A 418 8.18 -15.51 20.94
C GLN A 418 6.69 -15.85 21.17
N SER A 419 6.36 -16.50 22.28
CA SER A 419 4.98 -16.83 22.66
C SER A 419 4.11 -15.59 22.89
N MET A 420 4.64 -14.54 23.54
CA MET A 420 3.90 -13.28 23.72
C MET A 420 3.65 -12.56 22.40
N ARG A 421 4.54 -12.70 21.41
CA ARG A 421 4.34 -12.12 20.07
C ARG A 421 3.30 -12.87 19.26
N GLU A 422 3.34 -14.20 19.31
CA GLU A 422 2.33 -15.06 18.68
C GLU A 422 0.93 -14.78 19.26
N GLU A 423 0.82 -14.62 20.58
CA GLU A 423 -0.44 -14.24 21.23
C GLU A 423 -0.88 -12.81 20.85
N THR A 424 0.09 -11.89 20.72
CA THR A 424 -0.17 -10.50 20.33
C THR A 424 -0.72 -10.42 18.90
N PHE A 425 -0.06 -11.14 17.97
CA PHE A 425 -0.43 -11.24 16.56
C PHE A 425 -1.83 -11.85 16.43
N ASN A 426 -2.10 -12.97 17.11
CA ASN A 426 -3.41 -13.63 17.09
C ASN A 426 -4.56 -12.75 17.59
N LYS A 427 -4.35 -11.94 18.64
CA LYS A 427 -5.38 -11.02 19.16
C LYS A 427 -5.56 -9.75 18.29
N LYS A 428 -4.56 -9.35 17.50
CA LYS A 428 -4.72 -8.33 16.44
C LYS A 428 -5.50 -8.91 15.25
N ASP A 429 -5.24 -10.17 14.89
CA ASP A 429 -6.08 -10.94 13.96
C ASP A 429 -7.52 -11.11 14.49
N GLN A 430 -7.72 -11.24 15.80
CA GLN A 430 -9.05 -11.22 16.42
C GLN A 430 -9.73 -9.82 16.36
N ARG A 431 -8.99 -8.73 16.16
CA ARG A 431 -9.62 -7.42 15.87
C ARG A 431 -10.00 -7.28 14.39
N LYS A 432 -9.30 -7.95 13.48
CA LYS A 432 -9.80 -8.20 12.12
C LYS A 432 -11.13 -8.97 12.14
N GLN A 433 -11.37 -9.83 13.15
CA GLN A 433 -12.69 -10.47 13.34
C GLN A 433 -13.84 -9.47 13.59
N THR A 434 -13.61 -8.18 13.79
CA THR A 434 -14.72 -7.19 13.78
C THR A 434 -15.33 -7.05 12.36
N GLU A 435 -14.61 -7.45 11.31
CA GLU A 435 -15.14 -7.58 9.93
C GLU A 435 -16.14 -8.75 9.78
N VAL A 436 -16.15 -9.71 10.72
CA VAL A 436 -17.20 -10.76 10.85
C VAL A 436 -18.58 -10.12 11.07
N SER A 437 -18.65 -8.86 11.52
CA SER A 437 -19.88 -8.05 11.60
C SER A 437 -20.62 -7.90 10.25
N ASN A 438 -19.94 -8.00 9.11
CA ASN A 438 -20.60 -7.96 7.79
C ASN A 438 -21.34 -9.28 7.48
N THR A 439 -20.90 -10.39 8.07
CA THR A 439 -21.54 -11.70 7.90
C THR A 439 -22.84 -11.79 8.68
N GLU A 440 -22.89 -11.22 9.88
CA GLU A 440 -24.12 -11.12 10.67
C GLU A 440 -25.17 -10.27 9.95
N GLN A 441 -24.77 -9.12 9.38
CA GLN A 441 -25.67 -8.27 8.58
C GLN A 441 -26.15 -8.99 7.31
N PHE A 442 -25.26 -9.73 6.63
CA PHE A 442 -25.64 -10.55 5.49
C PHE A 442 -26.67 -11.63 5.86
N ILE A 443 -26.48 -12.32 6.98
CA ILE A 443 -27.42 -13.32 7.47
C ILE A 443 -28.77 -12.68 7.81
N GLU A 444 -28.77 -11.50 8.44
CA GLU A 444 -29.99 -10.75 8.73
C GLU A 444 -30.74 -10.36 7.44
N ASP A 445 -30.04 -9.80 6.44
CA ASP A 445 -30.62 -9.46 5.14
C ASP A 445 -31.14 -10.68 4.38
N LEU A 446 -30.46 -11.82 4.52
CA LEU A 446 -30.83 -13.09 3.90
C LEU A 446 -32.15 -13.61 4.49
N LEU A 447 -32.23 -13.74 5.82
CA LEU A 447 -33.45 -14.20 6.52
C LEU A 447 -34.62 -13.23 6.34
N SER A 448 -34.33 -11.93 6.25
CA SER A 448 -35.32 -10.89 5.97
C SER A 448 -35.84 -10.88 4.52
N ASN A 449 -35.29 -11.71 3.62
CA ASN A 449 -35.50 -11.63 2.17
C ASN A 449 -35.17 -10.26 1.53
N ASN A 450 -34.34 -9.45 2.19
CA ASN A 450 -33.90 -8.14 1.72
C ASN A 450 -32.59 -8.22 0.91
N TYR A 451 -31.99 -9.41 0.81
CA TYR A 451 -30.76 -9.63 0.07
C TYR A 451 -30.96 -9.60 -1.46
N ASN A 452 -30.68 -8.47 -2.08
CA ASN A 452 -31.03 -8.24 -3.49
C ASN A 452 -29.92 -8.57 -4.51
N SER A 453 -28.81 -9.18 -4.08
CA SER A 453 -27.70 -9.55 -4.95
C SER A 453 -27.81 -11.00 -5.43
N GLY A 454 -27.50 -11.23 -6.71
CA GLY A 454 -27.34 -12.58 -7.26
C GLY A 454 -26.00 -13.23 -6.90
N PHE A 455 -25.04 -12.49 -6.34
CA PHE A 455 -23.72 -12.98 -5.92
C PHE A 455 -23.68 -13.10 -4.41
N ALA A 456 -22.89 -14.04 -3.87
CA ALA A 456 -22.60 -14.07 -2.43
C ALA A 456 -21.64 -12.92 -2.07
N PRO A 457 -21.69 -12.38 -0.84
CA PRO A 457 -20.65 -11.47 -0.37
C PRO A 457 -19.30 -12.19 -0.28
N ASP A 458 -18.23 -11.43 -0.06
CA ASP A 458 -16.90 -12.01 0.13
C ASP A 458 -16.86 -12.69 1.50
N LEU A 459 -17.01 -14.03 1.49
CA LEU A 459 -17.07 -14.85 2.71
C LEU A 459 -15.82 -15.73 2.77
N GLY A 460 -15.13 -15.66 3.91
CA GLY A 460 -13.93 -16.39 4.26
C GLY A 460 -14.18 -17.53 5.26
N TRP A 461 -13.11 -18.24 5.62
CA TRP A 461 -13.17 -19.35 6.58
C TRP A 461 -13.68 -18.90 7.96
N GLU A 462 -13.37 -17.66 8.31
CA GLU A 462 -13.77 -16.94 9.51
C GLU A 462 -15.29 -16.71 9.62
N ASP A 463 -16.03 -16.80 8.51
CA ASP A 463 -17.49 -16.55 8.45
C ASP A 463 -18.33 -17.82 8.64
N ILE A 464 -17.69 -18.99 8.58
CA ILE A 464 -18.35 -20.29 8.77
C ILE A 464 -19.07 -20.40 10.13
N PRO A 465 -18.51 -19.96 11.27
CA PRO A 465 -19.22 -19.98 12.55
C PRO A 465 -20.60 -19.31 12.51
N ALA A 466 -20.71 -18.12 11.89
CA ALA A 466 -21.96 -17.38 11.82
C ALA A 466 -22.97 -18.07 10.88
N LEU A 467 -22.51 -18.58 9.73
CA LEU A 467 -23.35 -19.36 8.84
C LEU A 467 -23.85 -20.66 9.49
N MET A 468 -23.03 -21.28 10.36
CA MET A 468 -23.40 -22.46 11.14
C MET A 468 -24.52 -22.20 12.15
N GLU A 469 -24.87 -20.95 12.45
CA GLU A 469 -26.02 -20.63 13.33
C GLU A 469 -27.36 -20.82 12.61
N ILE A 470 -27.38 -20.75 11.27
CA ILE A 470 -28.61 -20.80 10.46
C ILE A 470 -28.76 -22.08 9.63
N VAL A 471 -27.84 -23.05 9.73
CA VAL A 471 -27.86 -24.28 8.91
C VAL A 471 -29.07 -25.19 9.12
N ASN A 472 -29.80 -25.04 10.22
CA ASN A 472 -31.04 -25.77 10.50
C ASN A 472 -32.32 -24.97 10.14
N SER A 473 -32.17 -23.76 9.59
CA SER A 473 -33.31 -22.89 9.32
C SER A 473 -34.15 -23.40 8.15
N ASN A 474 -35.44 -23.58 8.41
CA ASN A 474 -36.47 -23.95 7.44
C ASN A 474 -37.09 -22.73 6.73
N GLU A 475 -36.64 -21.50 7.03
CA GLU A 475 -37.19 -20.30 6.39
C GLU A 475 -37.00 -20.33 4.88
N ILE A 476 -38.06 -19.99 4.16
CA ILE A 476 -38.07 -20.02 2.69
C ILE A 476 -37.56 -18.69 2.15
N LEU A 477 -36.43 -18.76 1.46
CA LEU A 477 -35.78 -17.63 0.80
C LEU A 477 -36.23 -17.55 -0.65
N THR A 478 -36.68 -16.37 -1.07
CA THR A 478 -36.88 -15.98 -2.47
C THR A 478 -35.71 -15.15 -2.99
N ASN A 479 -34.98 -14.48 -2.10
CA ASN A 479 -33.87 -13.57 -2.41
C ASN A 479 -32.59 -14.08 -1.74
N PHE A 480 -31.70 -14.69 -2.53
CA PHE A 480 -30.45 -15.30 -2.05
C PHE A 480 -29.41 -15.36 -3.19
N PRO A 481 -28.10 -15.52 -2.89
CA PRO A 481 -27.07 -15.70 -3.90
C PRO A 481 -27.33 -16.89 -4.84
N ARG A 482 -27.06 -16.74 -6.14
CA ARG A 482 -27.36 -17.75 -7.17
C ARG A 482 -26.18 -17.98 -8.10
N ASN A 483 -26.05 -19.20 -8.61
CA ASN A 483 -25.10 -19.49 -9.68
C ASN A 483 -25.69 -19.05 -11.03
N ILE A 484 -25.21 -17.91 -11.54
CA ILE A 484 -25.70 -17.29 -12.78
C ILE A 484 -25.26 -18.00 -14.09
N LEU A 485 -24.36 -18.99 -14.05
CA LEU A 485 -24.03 -19.86 -15.22
C LEU A 485 -24.80 -21.18 -15.24
N GLY A 486 -25.61 -21.42 -14.22
CA GLY A 486 -26.26 -22.70 -14.04
C GLY A 486 -27.44 -22.91 -14.99
N ARG A 487 -27.58 -24.12 -15.55
CA ARG A 487 -28.74 -24.52 -16.37
C ARG A 487 -30.04 -24.70 -15.58
N TYR A 488 -29.97 -24.77 -14.25
CA TYR A 488 -31.09 -25.02 -13.35
C TYR A 488 -31.38 -23.77 -12.50
N TYR A 489 -32.62 -23.29 -12.54
CA TYR A 489 -33.07 -22.14 -11.77
C TYR A 489 -33.82 -22.63 -10.52
N VAL A 490 -33.42 -22.12 -9.36
CA VAL A 490 -34.12 -22.33 -8.08
C VAL A 490 -34.81 -21.02 -7.72
N ASP A 491 -36.14 -21.05 -7.65
CA ASP A 491 -37.00 -19.91 -7.31
C ASP A 491 -37.10 -19.70 -5.80
N GLN A 492 -37.07 -20.79 -5.02
CA GLN A 492 -37.13 -20.78 -3.56
C GLN A 492 -36.20 -21.82 -2.94
N CYS A 493 -35.56 -21.48 -1.82
CA CYS A 493 -34.67 -22.40 -1.10
C CYS A 493 -34.78 -22.20 0.43
N GLN A 494 -34.59 -23.25 1.21
CA GLN A 494 -34.51 -23.13 2.68
C GLN A 494 -33.20 -22.45 3.07
N ALA A 495 -33.25 -21.52 4.01
CA ALA A 495 -32.10 -20.74 4.47
C ALA A 495 -30.94 -21.63 4.96
N GLY A 496 -31.25 -22.72 5.67
CA GLY A 496 -30.23 -23.67 6.13
C GLY A 496 -29.47 -24.36 4.99
N ILE A 497 -30.14 -24.62 3.85
CA ILE A 497 -29.49 -25.19 2.68
C ILE A 497 -28.59 -24.16 2.00
N VAL A 498 -29.02 -22.90 1.92
CA VAL A 498 -28.19 -21.80 1.40
C VAL A 498 -26.95 -21.60 2.29
N ALA A 499 -27.08 -21.66 3.60
CA ALA A 499 -25.96 -21.55 4.54
C ALA A 499 -24.93 -22.68 4.35
N MET A 500 -25.37 -23.94 4.37
CA MET A 500 -24.49 -25.10 4.14
C MET A 500 -23.81 -25.05 2.77
N TRP A 501 -24.51 -24.54 1.75
CA TRP A 501 -23.97 -24.36 0.41
C TRP A 501 -22.87 -23.31 0.36
N LEU A 502 -23.04 -22.18 1.06
CA LEU A 502 -22.00 -21.15 1.21
C LEU A 502 -20.80 -21.68 1.98
N ILE A 503 -21.02 -22.40 3.08
CA ILE A 503 -19.95 -23.05 3.86
C ILE A 503 -19.13 -24.01 3.01
N ASP A 504 -19.77 -24.87 2.21
CA ASP A 504 -19.06 -25.79 1.33
C ASP A 504 -18.29 -25.07 0.21
N SER A 505 -18.76 -23.89 -0.18
CA SER A 505 -18.11 -23.02 -1.16
C SER A 505 -16.88 -22.34 -0.58
N ILE A 506 -16.97 -21.77 0.63
CA ILE A 506 -15.82 -21.26 1.38
C ILE A 506 -14.76 -22.36 1.51
N ARG A 507 -15.19 -23.54 1.99
CA ARG A 507 -14.34 -24.71 2.17
C ARG A 507 -13.58 -25.09 0.90
N LYS A 508 -14.27 -25.21 -0.24
CA LYS A 508 -13.66 -25.60 -1.52
C LYS A 508 -12.70 -24.54 -2.08
N ASN A 509 -12.82 -23.29 -1.68
CA ASN A 509 -12.05 -22.18 -2.22
C ASN A 509 -10.98 -21.62 -1.27
N GLU A 510 -10.93 -22.13 -0.04
CA GLU A 510 -9.89 -21.81 0.93
C GLU A 510 -8.47 -21.89 0.33
N GLY A 511 -7.74 -20.78 0.40
CA GLY A 511 -6.38 -20.62 -0.14
C GLY A 511 -6.28 -20.47 -1.67
N LYS A 512 -7.38 -20.22 -2.40
CA LYS A 512 -7.37 -19.84 -3.83
C LYS A 512 -7.49 -18.31 -3.97
N LYS A 513 -6.83 -17.71 -4.97
CA LYS A 513 -6.95 -16.27 -5.24
C LYS A 513 -8.42 -15.89 -5.52
N PRO A 514 -8.95 -14.78 -4.96
CA PRO A 514 -10.31 -14.34 -5.26
C PRO A 514 -10.40 -13.96 -6.73
N ARG A 515 -11.17 -14.72 -7.50
CA ARG A 515 -11.65 -14.31 -8.82
C ARG A 515 -13.13 -14.00 -8.64
N LYS A 516 -13.53 -12.76 -8.95
CA LYS A 516 -14.93 -12.28 -8.85
C LYS A 516 -15.94 -13.35 -9.28
N ALA A 517 -17.01 -13.49 -8.49
CA ALA A 517 -18.35 -13.93 -8.87
C ALA A 517 -18.65 -15.41 -9.25
N TRP A 518 -17.70 -16.31 -9.49
CA TRP A 518 -18.03 -17.63 -10.10
C TRP A 518 -17.74 -18.88 -9.25
N TYR A 519 -17.63 -18.76 -7.92
CA TYR A 519 -17.06 -19.84 -7.09
C TYR A 519 -18.01 -20.45 -6.06
N ILE A 520 -19.31 -20.28 -6.23
CA ILE A 520 -20.23 -21.07 -5.42
C ILE A 520 -20.25 -22.50 -5.96
N SER A 521 -20.17 -23.48 -5.05
CA SER A 521 -20.44 -24.91 -5.31
C SER A 521 -21.66 -25.03 -6.24
N PRO A 522 -21.80 -26.08 -7.08
CA PRO A 522 -22.98 -26.14 -7.94
C PRO A 522 -24.25 -26.13 -7.06
N PHE A 523 -25.37 -25.70 -7.68
CA PHE A 523 -26.67 -25.28 -7.14
C PHE A 523 -26.97 -25.63 -5.66
N PRO A 524 -27.65 -24.76 -4.89
CA PRO A 524 -28.10 -25.08 -3.52
C PRO A 524 -29.27 -26.09 -3.54
N ILE A 525 -29.04 -27.25 -4.16
CA ILE A 525 -29.95 -28.38 -4.33
C ILE A 525 -29.23 -29.63 -3.84
N LEU A 526 -29.81 -30.29 -2.85
CA LEU A 526 -29.31 -31.57 -2.33
C LEU A 526 -29.93 -32.74 -3.09
N GLN A 527 -29.07 -33.62 -3.60
CA GLN A 527 -29.43 -34.83 -4.35
C GLN A 527 -29.08 -36.08 -3.55
N SER A 528 -30.04 -37.00 -3.39
CA SER A 528 -29.82 -38.34 -2.82
C SER A 528 -29.47 -39.38 -3.87
N GLU A 529 -29.08 -40.59 -3.45
CA GLU A 529 -28.93 -41.74 -4.36
C GLU A 529 -30.25 -42.11 -5.05
N VAL A 530 -31.38 -42.00 -4.34
CA VAL A 530 -32.71 -42.28 -4.89
C VAL A 530 -33.04 -41.28 -6.00
N ASP A 531 -32.79 -39.99 -5.77
CA ASP A 531 -32.96 -38.95 -6.79
C ASP A 531 -32.06 -39.23 -8.02
N THR A 532 -30.84 -39.71 -7.80
CA THR A 532 -29.90 -40.06 -8.87
C THR A 532 -30.49 -41.17 -9.77
N ARG A 533 -31.06 -42.23 -9.17
CA ARG A 533 -31.69 -43.34 -9.92
C ARG A 533 -32.94 -42.86 -10.67
N GLN A 534 -33.79 -42.06 -10.02
CA GLN A 534 -35.00 -41.50 -10.64
C GLN A 534 -34.66 -40.58 -11.82
N ILE A 535 -33.61 -39.76 -11.73
CA ILE A 535 -33.13 -38.94 -12.85
C ILE A 535 -32.63 -39.83 -14.00
N SER A 536 -31.82 -40.84 -13.71
CA SER A 536 -31.30 -41.74 -14.74
C SER A 536 -32.42 -42.48 -15.47
N GLU A 537 -33.42 -42.97 -14.75
CA GLU A 537 -34.61 -43.62 -15.31
C GLU A 537 -35.44 -42.63 -16.14
N PHE A 538 -35.70 -41.43 -15.63
CA PHE A 538 -36.47 -40.40 -16.34
C PHE A 538 -35.80 -39.92 -17.63
N MET A 539 -34.48 -39.74 -17.61
CA MET A 539 -33.69 -39.37 -18.80
C MET A 539 -33.63 -40.51 -19.83
N SER A 540 -33.62 -41.77 -19.38
CA SER A 540 -33.63 -42.94 -20.28
C SER A 540 -34.91 -43.04 -21.12
N GLN A 541 -35.99 -42.37 -20.69
CA GLN A 541 -37.27 -42.28 -21.40
C GLN A 541 -37.33 -41.10 -22.39
N GLY A 542 -36.22 -40.40 -22.62
CA GLY A 542 -36.12 -39.28 -23.56
C GLY A 542 -36.60 -37.93 -23.01
N ASN A 543 -36.95 -37.87 -21.72
CA ASN A 543 -37.36 -36.63 -21.07
C ASN A 543 -36.15 -35.79 -20.67
N ARG A 544 -36.29 -34.45 -20.72
CA ARG A 544 -35.28 -33.53 -20.18
C ARG A 544 -35.46 -33.45 -18.67
N ALA A 545 -34.39 -33.68 -17.90
CA ALA A 545 -34.39 -33.68 -16.42
C ALA A 545 -34.65 -32.31 -15.76
N ASN A 546 -35.21 -31.36 -16.50
CA ASN A 546 -35.51 -30.04 -15.97
C ASN A 546 -36.75 -30.14 -15.08
N VAL A 547 -36.51 -30.19 -13.77
CA VAL A 547 -37.45 -30.16 -12.63
C VAL A 547 -38.00 -31.52 -12.19
N MET A 548 -37.28 -32.15 -11.26
CA MET A 548 -37.80 -33.24 -10.40
C MET A 548 -37.28 -33.15 -8.96
N ILE A 549 -36.02 -32.73 -8.76
CA ILE A 549 -35.43 -32.64 -7.42
C ILE A 549 -35.84 -31.33 -6.76
N LYS A 550 -36.48 -31.45 -5.60
CA LYS A 550 -36.64 -30.37 -4.64
C LYS A 550 -35.83 -30.64 -3.40
N ASN A 551 -35.42 -29.55 -2.75
CA ASN A 551 -35.00 -29.61 -1.37
C ASN A 551 -36.20 -29.99 -0.50
N THR A 552 -36.01 -30.96 0.38
CA THR A 552 -37.02 -31.42 1.34
C THR A 552 -36.49 -31.20 2.74
N GLU A 553 -37.40 -31.11 3.73
CA GLU A 553 -37.03 -31.02 5.14
C GLU A 553 -36.17 -32.22 5.59
N GLU A 554 -36.45 -33.42 5.08
CA GLU A 554 -35.64 -34.61 5.34
C GLU A 554 -34.18 -34.44 4.88
N LYS A 555 -33.96 -33.92 3.67
CA LYS A 555 -32.60 -33.63 3.15
C LYS A 555 -31.91 -32.52 3.92
N LEU A 556 -32.65 -31.49 4.33
CA LEU A 556 -32.11 -30.42 5.18
C LEU A 556 -31.60 -31.01 6.50
N ASN A 557 -32.42 -31.82 7.18
CA ASN A 557 -32.07 -32.40 8.48
C ASN A 557 -30.83 -33.31 8.38
N GLN A 558 -30.80 -34.18 7.38
CA GLN A 558 -29.66 -35.08 7.16
C GLN A 558 -28.37 -34.33 6.79
N ALA A 559 -28.45 -33.32 5.93
CA ALA A 559 -27.30 -32.47 5.61
C ALA A 559 -26.84 -31.68 6.83
N HIS A 560 -27.77 -31.12 7.61
CA HIS A 560 -27.46 -30.40 8.84
C HIS A 560 -26.68 -31.25 9.83
N GLU A 561 -27.11 -32.49 10.11
CA GLU A 561 -26.37 -33.44 10.96
C GLU A 561 -24.94 -33.67 10.45
N SER A 562 -24.79 -33.82 9.13
CA SER A 562 -23.51 -34.04 8.48
C SER A 562 -22.57 -32.82 8.61
N PHE A 563 -23.09 -31.60 8.43
CA PHE A 563 -22.33 -30.36 8.56
C PHE A 563 -21.95 -30.04 10.02
N VAL A 564 -22.82 -30.33 10.99
CA VAL A 564 -22.49 -30.17 12.43
C VAL A 564 -21.39 -31.14 12.85
N SER A 565 -21.49 -32.40 12.43
CA SER A 565 -20.46 -33.42 12.67
C SER A 565 -19.11 -32.98 12.08
N TRP A 566 -19.13 -32.53 10.83
CA TRP A 566 -17.95 -31.98 10.16
C TRP A 566 -17.37 -30.78 10.90
N TRP A 567 -18.19 -29.79 11.27
CA TRP A 567 -17.72 -28.55 11.88
C TRP A 567 -17.11 -28.76 13.27
N THR A 568 -17.59 -29.74 14.03
CA THR A 568 -17.00 -30.15 15.33
C THR A 568 -15.52 -30.51 15.19
N ILE A 569 -15.14 -31.10 14.06
CA ILE A 569 -13.75 -31.49 13.76
C ILE A 569 -13.01 -30.36 13.02
N ALA A 570 -13.65 -29.77 12.01
CA ALA A 570 -13.03 -28.80 11.11
C ALA A 570 -12.62 -27.48 11.80
N GLN A 571 -13.39 -27.01 12.78
CA GLN A 571 -13.10 -25.76 13.51
C GLN A 571 -11.80 -25.82 14.32
N GLN A 572 -11.35 -27.02 14.68
CA GLN A 572 -10.11 -27.24 15.45
C GLN A 572 -8.89 -27.48 14.56
N MET A 573 -9.07 -27.46 13.24
CA MET A 573 -8.04 -27.76 12.25
C MET A 573 -7.61 -26.50 11.49
N ASN A 574 -6.38 -26.50 10.98
CA ASN A 574 -5.95 -25.48 10.02
C ASN A 574 -6.87 -25.51 8.77
N PRO A 575 -7.36 -24.35 8.28
CA PRO A 575 -8.28 -24.25 7.13
C PRO A 575 -7.83 -25.03 5.88
N ASN A 576 -6.53 -24.99 5.56
CA ASN A 576 -5.96 -25.69 4.41
C ASN A 576 -5.96 -27.22 4.53
N LYS A 577 -6.08 -27.75 5.76
CA LYS A 577 -6.26 -29.19 6.02
C LYS A 577 -7.75 -29.53 6.09
N ALA A 578 -8.53 -28.74 6.83
CA ALA A 578 -9.96 -28.91 7.00
C ALA A 578 -10.72 -28.89 5.67
N LYS A 579 -10.28 -28.08 4.68
CA LYS A 579 -10.88 -28.04 3.34
C LYS A 579 -10.93 -29.37 2.59
N ARG A 580 -10.09 -30.34 2.97
CA ARG A 580 -10.03 -31.67 2.34
C ARG A 580 -11.08 -32.64 2.86
N ILE A 581 -11.73 -32.33 3.98
CA ILE A 581 -12.78 -33.16 4.58
C ILE A 581 -14.11 -32.69 3.97
N ASN A 582 -14.81 -33.59 3.28
CA ASN A 582 -16.11 -33.28 2.68
C ASN A 582 -17.22 -33.52 3.72
N PRO A 583 -18.01 -32.50 4.10
CA PRO A 583 -19.05 -32.64 5.13
C PRO A 583 -20.11 -33.69 4.80
N LEU A 584 -20.37 -33.96 3.52
CA LEU A 584 -21.39 -34.91 3.06
C LEU A 584 -20.84 -36.31 2.74
N ALA A 585 -19.56 -36.60 3.05
CA ALA A 585 -18.89 -37.83 2.60
C ALA A 585 -19.56 -39.12 3.08
N ASP A 586 -20.11 -39.11 4.30
CA ASP A 586 -20.74 -40.27 4.95
C ASP A 586 -22.28 -40.25 4.83
N SER A 587 -22.83 -39.30 4.06
CA SER A 587 -24.26 -39.21 3.75
C SER A 587 -24.56 -39.75 2.35
N ASP A 588 -25.82 -40.10 2.07
CA ASP A 588 -26.27 -40.39 0.70
C ASP A 588 -26.53 -39.11 -0.13
N LEU A 589 -26.24 -37.94 0.44
CA LEU A 589 -26.47 -36.63 -0.15
C LEU A 589 -25.21 -36.08 -0.83
N LYS A 590 -25.44 -35.31 -1.89
CA LYS A 590 -24.42 -34.47 -2.53
C LYS A 590 -25.05 -33.21 -3.11
N TRP A 591 -24.23 -32.17 -3.30
CA TRP A 591 -24.63 -31.00 -4.08
C TRP A 591 -24.85 -31.40 -5.53
N MET A 592 -25.98 -30.97 -6.11
CA MET A 592 -26.28 -31.21 -7.52
C MET A 592 -25.20 -30.55 -8.39
N GLY A 593 -24.49 -31.35 -9.20
CA GLY A 593 -23.40 -30.91 -10.08
C GLY A 593 -23.87 -30.28 -11.40
N LEU A 594 -22.93 -29.65 -12.13
CA LEU A 594 -23.09 -29.27 -13.54
C LEU A 594 -23.02 -30.48 -14.46
#